data_AF-A0A0P6YUJ3-F1
#
_entry.id   AF-A0A0P6YUJ3-F1
#
_cell.length_a   1.000
_cell.length_b   1.000
_cell.length_c   1.000
_cell.angle_alpha   90.00
_cell.angle_beta   90.00
_cell.angle_gamma   90.00
#
_symmetry.space_group_name_H-M   'P 1'
#
loop_
_entity.id
_entity.type
_entity.pdbx_description
1 polymer ?
#
loop_
_entity_poly.entity_id
_entity_poly.type
_entity_poly.pdbx_seq_one_letter_code
_entity_poly.pdbx_strand_id
1 'polypeptide(L)'
;MAAKAYPTWGKMIRNMGLAVLVLLTLQLIFILPAEAQIEDLEPMEVTASNTFDCGGKEWVVQVKFWNVGALGGEPYAQASLIGDNCINGKLVPPEMGAMQGRFSGGPNGILTMDYCLGAGNSSNCRTVEWQLVEGKYFTLQGNIHFIVQNPEAFDPKPITAEYIFTTYGIQVLDSFDEAGYEPTSWTNQELRLLDEVLRELPPAIRNSLALSRIVRNKVGRDQEGNLKPSWNGVYSACGSPPQKDCSSSSGVIRIFDRAFTPNLLSNDPDGKKKFKAVILHEMIHAHQYFKDDQSMYRNALDSPVLQNWMDATRNVTDIYDPGFKNVDNGWIYGSFPNTPPQWILWEPKEDNKPPTSYGSKNPLEDMSDSVMMYVYDPDQLKATSMKRYTYIRDYLYQGVEYENGIRK
;
A
#
# COMPACT_ATOMS: atom_id res chain seq x y z
N MET A 1 55.53 -10.51 -60.08
CA MET A 1 54.87 -9.33 -60.70
C MET A 1 53.94 -8.73 -59.65
N ALA A 2 54.41 -7.67 -59.00
CA ALA A 2 53.85 -6.31 -59.11
C ALA A 2 52.56 -6.16 -58.28
N ALA A 3 52.68 -5.77 -57.01
CA ALA A 3 52.71 -4.38 -56.54
C ALA A 3 51.37 -3.65 -56.71
N LYS A 4 50.70 -3.38 -55.57
CA LYS A 4 50.24 -2.03 -55.19
C LYS A 4 49.77 -2.03 -53.73
N ALA A 5 50.54 -1.35 -52.89
CA ALA A 5 50.10 -0.80 -51.62
C ALA A 5 49.74 0.69 -51.83
N TYR A 6 49.11 1.26 -50.79
CA TYR A 6 48.77 2.68 -50.51
C TYR A 6 47.30 3.13 -50.78
N PRO A 7 46.75 4.12 -50.03
CA PRO A 7 46.59 4.17 -48.55
C PRO A 7 45.30 4.89 -48.05
N THR A 8 45.19 5.06 -46.71
CA THR A 8 44.46 6.12 -45.96
C THR A 8 42.93 6.02 -45.86
N TRP A 9 42.19 6.42 -44.81
CA TRP A 9 42.35 7.37 -43.68
C TRP A 9 41.64 6.81 -42.43
N GLY A 10 42.24 6.86 -41.24
CA GLY A 10 41.83 7.78 -40.17
C GLY A 10 40.76 7.16 -39.24
N LYS A 11 41.09 6.52 -38.11
CA LYS A 11 41.34 7.19 -36.81
C LYS A 11 40.47 8.44 -36.55
N MET A 12 39.15 8.30 -36.66
CA MET A 12 38.11 9.05 -35.95
C MET A 12 36.88 8.15 -36.14
N ILE A 13 36.50 7.28 -35.20
CA ILE A 13 35.43 7.52 -34.23
C ILE A 13 35.65 6.49 -33.11
N ARG A 14 36.56 6.81 -32.18
CA ARG A 14 36.42 6.41 -30.78
C ARG A 14 35.81 7.64 -30.11
N ASN A 15 34.71 7.47 -29.37
CA ASN A 15 34.00 8.46 -28.53
C ASN A 15 32.60 8.92 -28.99
N MET A 16 31.79 8.09 -29.68
CA MET A 16 30.34 8.35 -29.82
C MET A 16 29.43 7.15 -29.53
N GLY A 17 29.96 6.09 -28.88
CA GLY A 17 29.20 4.88 -28.56
C GLY A 17 28.99 4.61 -27.06
N LEU A 18 29.37 5.56 -26.18
CA LEU A 18 29.31 5.38 -24.71
C LEU A 18 28.70 6.58 -23.97
N ALA A 19 28.06 7.51 -24.70
CA ALA A 19 27.42 8.71 -24.13
C ALA A 19 25.89 8.73 -24.27
N VAL A 20 25.29 7.67 -24.83
CA VAL A 20 23.82 7.55 -24.99
C VAL A 20 23.21 6.49 -24.07
N LEU A 21 24.02 5.77 -23.29
CA LEU A 21 23.55 4.73 -22.35
C LEU A 21 23.72 5.11 -20.85
N VAL A 22 24.11 6.36 -20.55
CA VAL A 22 24.31 6.86 -19.17
C VAL A 22 23.48 8.13 -18.89
N LEU A 23 22.66 8.58 -19.84
CA LEU A 23 21.78 9.76 -19.70
C LEU A 23 20.28 9.42 -19.64
N LEU A 24 19.94 8.14 -19.46
CA LEU A 24 18.57 7.63 -19.32
C LEU A 24 18.38 6.81 -18.02
N THR A 25 19.26 7.02 -17.03
CA THR A 25 19.20 6.35 -15.70
C THR A 25 19.06 7.33 -14.54
N LEU A 26 18.58 8.55 -14.78
CA LEU A 26 18.10 9.45 -13.72
C LEU A 26 16.75 10.05 -14.13
N GLN A 27 15.82 10.11 -13.16
CA GLN A 27 14.43 10.58 -13.27
C GLN A 27 13.37 9.53 -13.68
N LEU A 28 13.42 8.35 -13.05
CA LEU A 28 12.18 7.75 -12.54
C LEU A 28 12.24 7.85 -11.01
N ILE A 29 12.11 9.08 -10.52
CA ILE A 29 11.64 9.29 -9.15
C ILE A 29 10.17 8.87 -9.24
N PHE A 30 9.81 7.79 -8.54
CA PHE A 30 8.41 7.46 -8.28
C PHE A 30 7.79 8.63 -7.53
N ILE A 31 7.24 9.59 -8.26
CA ILE A 31 6.30 10.54 -7.70
C ILE A 31 5.02 9.72 -7.56
N LEU A 32 4.77 9.20 -6.36
CA LEU A 32 3.39 8.89 -5.97
C LEU A 32 2.58 10.15 -6.34
N PRO A 33 1.41 10.03 -7.01
CA PRO A 33 0.61 11.21 -7.31
C PRO A 33 0.42 11.96 -5.99
N ALA A 34 0.82 13.23 -5.96
CA ALA A 34 0.82 14.05 -4.73
C ALA A 34 -0.55 14.05 -4.03
N GLU A 35 -1.61 13.78 -4.78
CA GLU A 35 -2.99 13.57 -4.32
C GLU A 35 -3.15 12.41 -3.33
N ALA A 36 -2.39 11.31 -3.46
CA ALA A 36 -2.50 10.15 -2.57
C ALA A 36 -1.85 10.37 -1.17
N GLN A 37 -0.98 11.38 -1.02
CA GLN A 37 -0.32 11.68 0.27
C GLN A 37 -1.15 12.61 1.17
N ILE A 38 -2.32 13.08 0.72
CA ILE A 38 -3.08 14.17 1.36
C ILE A 38 -4.40 13.71 1.99
N GLU A 39 -4.98 12.58 1.56
CA GLU A 39 -6.23 12.06 2.17
C GLU A 39 -6.16 11.91 3.69
N ASP A 40 -4.94 11.70 4.23
CA ASP A 40 -4.70 11.45 5.66
C ASP A 40 -4.19 12.68 6.46
N LEU A 41 -4.10 13.85 5.81
CA LEU A 41 -3.64 15.08 6.44
C LEU A 41 -4.83 15.97 6.82
N GLU A 42 -4.97 16.28 8.12
CA GLU A 42 -5.86 17.37 8.53
C GLU A 42 -5.24 18.72 8.20
N PRO A 43 -6.05 19.73 7.80
CA PRO A 43 -5.54 21.07 7.60
C PRO A 43 -4.91 21.63 8.87
N MET A 44 -3.62 21.91 8.82
CA MET A 44 -2.82 22.53 9.88
C MET A 44 -2.04 23.71 9.34
N GLU A 45 -2.01 24.82 10.09
CA GLU A 45 -1.14 25.96 9.78
C GLU A 45 0.33 25.57 10.05
N VAL A 46 1.17 25.82 9.05
CA VAL A 46 2.60 25.55 9.05
C VAL A 46 3.35 26.87 9.04
N THR A 47 4.41 26.94 9.84
CA THR A 47 5.35 28.06 9.81
C THR A 47 6.71 27.58 9.33
N ALA A 48 7.26 28.25 8.32
CA ALA A 48 8.67 28.12 7.94
C ALA A 48 9.40 29.44 8.20
N SER A 49 10.68 29.40 8.55
CA SER A 49 11.45 30.62 8.81
C SER A 49 12.90 30.49 8.36
N ASN A 50 13.53 31.64 8.15
CA ASN A 50 14.97 31.75 8.01
C ASN A 50 15.47 33.10 8.52
N THR A 51 16.75 33.18 8.82
CA THR A 51 17.43 34.40 9.24
C THR A 51 18.42 34.81 8.17
N PHE A 52 18.30 36.05 7.71
CA PHE A 52 19.17 36.68 6.73
C PHE A 52 19.98 37.81 7.38
N ASP A 53 21.07 38.25 6.75
CA ASP A 53 21.74 39.48 7.16
C ASP A 53 21.16 40.67 6.38
N CYS A 54 20.78 41.72 7.11
CA CYS A 54 20.40 43.01 6.53
C CYS A 54 21.31 44.12 7.09
N GLY A 55 22.48 44.29 6.48
CA GLY A 55 23.41 45.36 6.86
C GLY A 55 24.02 45.14 8.24
N GLY A 56 24.39 43.91 8.57
CA GLY A 56 24.96 43.53 9.86
C GLY A 56 23.94 43.32 10.97
N LYS A 57 22.65 43.23 10.64
CA LYS A 57 21.56 42.91 11.57
C LYS A 57 20.86 41.64 11.13
N GLU A 58 20.54 40.79 12.11
CA GLU A 58 19.70 39.62 11.86
C GLU A 58 18.30 40.04 11.42
N TRP A 59 17.89 39.49 10.29
CA TRP A 59 16.61 39.73 9.65
C TRP A 59 15.85 38.41 9.56
N VAL A 60 14.86 38.23 10.43
CA VAL A 60 14.04 37.02 10.45
C VAL A 60 12.86 37.19 9.50
N VAL A 61 12.69 36.23 8.60
CA VAL A 61 11.56 36.15 7.68
C VAL A 61 10.83 34.84 7.92
N GLN A 62 9.51 34.91 8.00
CA GLN A 62 8.63 33.76 8.21
C GLN A 62 7.68 33.60 7.02
N VAL A 63 7.29 32.36 6.76
CA VAL A 63 6.24 32.00 5.81
C VAL A 63 5.19 31.20 6.57
N LYS A 64 3.94 31.61 6.48
CA LYS A 64 2.77 30.89 7.00
C LYS A 64 1.94 30.33 5.86
N PHE A 65 1.52 29.08 5.95
CA PHE A 65 0.74 28.38 4.93
C PHE A 65 0.05 27.15 5.54
N TRP A 66 -0.88 26.50 4.83
CA TRP A 66 -1.51 25.26 5.31
C TRP A 66 -0.84 24.03 4.68
N ASN A 67 -0.60 22.98 5.46
CA ASN A 67 0.02 21.72 5.01
C ASN A 67 -0.69 21.08 3.79
N VAL A 68 -2.02 21.15 3.74
CA VAL A 68 -2.84 20.62 2.63
C VAL A 68 -2.89 21.54 1.41
N GLY A 69 -2.54 22.83 1.54
CA GLY A 69 -2.51 23.80 0.45
C GLY A 69 -3.76 23.81 -0.42
N ALA A 70 -3.59 24.04 -1.72
CA ALA A 70 -4.65 24.01 -2.72
C ALA A 70 -5.36 22.65 -2.83
N LEU A 71 -4.69 21.55 -2.46
CA LEU A 71 -5.26 20.21 -2.45
C LEU A 71 -6.32 20.03 -1.33
N GLY A 72 -6.26 20.82 -0.26
CA GLY A 72 -7.34 20.91 0.74
C GLY A 72 -8.52 21.82 0.33
N GLY A 73 -8.40 22.53 -0.79
CA GLY A 73 -9.37 23.52 -1.27
C GLY A 73 -8.89 24.97 -1.14
N GLU A 74 -9.58 25.89 -1.83
CA GLU A 74 -9.20 27.31 -1.89
C GLU A 74 -8.94 28.01 -0.54
N PRO A 75 -9.69 27.73 0.56
CA PRO A 75 -9.40 28.34 1.86
C PRO A 75 -8.00 28.06 2.40
N TYR A 76 -7.40 26.93 2.02
CA TYR A 76 -6.10 26.47 2.51
C TYR A 76 -4.97 26.75 1.51
N ALA A 77 -5.30 27.19 0.29
CA ALA A 77 -4.32 27.47 -0.75
C ALA A 77 -3.43 28.68 -0.43
N GLN A 78 -3.83 29.56 0.49
CA GLN A 78 -3.15 30.81 0.77
C GLN A 78 -1.85 30.62 1.57
N ALA A 79 -0.84 31.42 1.23
CA ALA A 79 0.39 31.55 1.98
C ALA A 79 0.73 33.03 2.20
N SER A 80 1.40 33.33 3.31
CA SER A 80 1.81 34.69 3.67
C SER A 80 3.27 34.71 4.10
N LEU A 81 4.05 35.62 3.53
CA LEU A 81 5.42 35.90 3.95
C LEU A 81 5.43 37.13 4.86
N ILE A 82 5.93 36.95 6.08
CA ILE A 82 5.88 37.88 7.20
C ILE A 82 7.31 38.20 7.62
N GLY A 83 7.66 39.48 7.61
CA GLY A 83 8.95 39.98 8.08
C GLY A 83 9.09 41.46 7.76
N ASP A 84 10.09 42.09 8.37
CA ASP A 84 10.51 43.44 7.97
C ASP A 84 11.04 43.42 6.53
N ASN A 85 11.11 44.58 5.88
CA ASN A 85 11.79 44.72 4.60
C ASN A 85 13.25 45.12 4.82
N CYS A 86 14.18 44.46 4.13
CA CYS A 86 15.56 44.92 4.05
C CYS A 86 15.75 45.86 2.85
N ILE A 87 15.89 47.17 3.10
CA ILE A 87 16.09 48.18 2.05
C ILE A 87 17.41 48.91 2.32
N ASN A 88 18.37 48.79 1.40
CA ASN A 88 19.69 49.42 1.50
C ASN A 88 20.40 49.15 2.85
N GLY A 89 20.32 47.92 3.35
CA GLY A 89 20.92 47.51 4.63
C GLY A 89 20.21 48.05 5.88
N LYS A 90 18.97 48.53 5.74
CA LYS A 90 18.12 48.93 6.87
C LYS A 90 16.85 48.10 6.89
N LEU A 91 16.52 47.59 8.08
CA LEU A 91 15.22 47.02 8.36
C LEU A 91 14.17 48.13 8.42
N VAL A 92 13.16 48.01 7.60
CA VAL A 92 12.01 48.92 7.53
C VAL A 92 10.77 48.07 7.80
N PRO A 93 9.86 48.51 8.69
CA PRO A 93 8.60 47.83 8.87
C PRO A 93 7.87 47.65 7.53
N PRO A 94 7.10 46.58 7.35
CA PRO A 94 6.36 46.37 6.11
C PRO A 94 5.34 47.50 5.91
N GLU A 95 5.58 48.41 4.96
CA GLU A 95 4.67 49.52 4.61
C GLU A 95 3.37 49.05 3.94
N MET A 96 3.37 47.82 3.41
CA MET A 96 2.21 47.09 2.92
C MET A 96 2.24 45.70 3.55
N GLY A 97 1.09 45.18 3.95
CA GLY A 97 0.96 43.92 4.72
C GLY A 97 1.69 42.72 4.13
N ALA A 98 1.73 41.62 4.90
CA ALA A 98 2.40 40.37 4.54
C ALA A 98 2.23 40.02 3.04
N MET A 99 3.35 39.75 2.35
CA MET A 99 3.32 39.33 0.95
C MET A 99 2.48 38.07 0.83
N GLN A 100 1.51 38.07 -0.08
CA GLN A 100 0.59 36.97 -0.28
C GLN A 100 1.07 36.06 -1.42
N GLY A 101 0.81 34.78 -1.27
CA GLY A 101 1.11 33.77 -2.26
C GLY A 101 0.21 32.56 -2.11
N ARG A 102 0.58 31.46 -2.77
CA ARG A 102 -0.18 30.21 -2.78
C ARG A 102 0.74 29.01 -2.52
N PHE A 103 0.22 27.99 -1.87
CA PHE A 103 0.90 26.71 -1.67
C PHE A 103 0.08 25.57 -2.29
N SER A 104 0.74 24.68 -3.04
CA SER A 104 0.04 23.60 -3.73
C SER A 104 -0.49 22.52 -2.80
N GLY A 105 0.17 22.27 -1.65
CA GLY A 105 -0.19 21.22 -0.70
C GLY A 105 0.78 20.04 -0.68
N GLY A 106 0.77 19.31 0.44
CA GLY A 106 1.53 18.09 0.66
C GLY A 106 3.00 18.31 1.06
N PRO A 107 3.71 17.24 1.46
CA PRO A 107 5.10 17.33 1.93
C PRO A 107 6.10 17.76 0.83
N ASN A 108 5.69 17.73 -0.44
CA ASN A 108 6.52 18.15 -1.57
C ASN A 108 5.81 19.23 -2.41
N GLY A 109 5.00 20.08 -1.77
CA GLY A 109 4.30 21.15 -2.46
C GLY A 109 5.19 22.28 -2.94
N ILE A 110 4.65 23.10 -3.85
CA ILE A 110 5.27 24.30 -4.39
C ILE A 110 4.65 25.52 -3.72
N LEU A 111 5.50 26.38 -3.17
CA LEU A 111 5.13 27.69 -2.65
C LEU A 111 5.40 28.75 -3.71
N THR A 112 4.36 29.45 -4.14
CA THR A 112 4.43 30.52 -5.15
C THR A 112 4.16 31.86 -4.48
N MET A 113 5.08 32.82 -4.59
CA MET A 113 4.86 34.20 -4.12
C MET A 113 5.13 35.18 -5.25
N ASP A 114 4.32 36.24 -5.32
CA ASP A 114 4.59 37.38 -6.18
C ASP A 114 5.37 38.44 -5.40
N TYR A 115 6.57 38.74 -5.88
CA TYR A 115 7.48 39.71 -5.30
C TYR A 115 7.61 40.94 -6.19
N CYS A 116 7.18 42.11 -5.72
CA CYS A 116 7.24 43.37 -6.47
C CYS A 116 8.32 44.30 -5.90
N LEU A 117 9.29 44.69 -6.74
CA LEU A 117 10.31 45.66 -6.35
C LEU A 117 9.78 47.10 -6.48
N GLY A 118 9.59 47.76 -5.34
CA GLY A 118 9.19 49.17 -5.24
C GLY A 118 7.70 49.35 -4.96
N ALA A 119 7.38 50.13 -3.93
CA ALA A 119 6.01 50.43 -3.55
C ALA A 119 5.24 51.10 -4.72
N GLY A 120 4.14 50.48 -5.16
CA GLY A 120 3.21 51.06 -6.11
C GLY A 120 3.52 50.85 -7.60
N ASN A 121 4.54 50.05 -7.97
CA ASN A 121 4.81 49.74 -9.37
C ASN A 121 4.59 48.25 -9.71
N SER A 122 3.38 47.92 -10.14
CA SER A 122 2.98 46.56 -10.54
C SER A 122 3.73 46.02 -11.77
N SER A 123 4.47 46.87 -12.50
CA SER A 123 5.24 46.44 -13.67
C SER A 123 6.56 45.71 -13.34
N ASN A 124 6.96 45.65 -12.06
CA ASN A 124 8.21 45.05 -11.59
C ASN A 124 7.99 43.86 -10.64
N CYS A 125 6.87 43.15 -10.79
CA CYS A 125 6.62 41.93 -10.04
C CYS A 125 7.29 40.72 -10.69
N ARG A 126 7.85 39.83 -9.87
CA ARG A 126 8.38 38.53 -10.26
C ARG A 126 7.75 37.46 -9.40
N THR A 127 7.31 36.38 -10.03
CA THR A 127 6.87 35.19 -9.32
C THR A 127 8.09 34.36 -8.93
N VAL A 128 8.14 33.96 -7.66
CA VAL A 128 9.19 33.07 -7.13
C VAL A 128 8.52 31.80 -6.63
N GLU A 129 9.08 30.66 -7.02
CA GLU A 129 8.62 29.33 -6.64
C GLU A 129 9.67 28.65 -5.75
N TRP A 130 9.28 28.29 -4.54
CA TRP A 130 10.07 27.44 -3.65
C TRP A 130 9.49 26.03 -3.59
N GLN A 131 10.37 25.04 -3.68
CA GLN A 131 10.00 23.63 -3.58
C GLN A 131 10.14 23.17 -2.11
N LEU A 132 9.05 22.70 -1.51
CA LEU A 132 9.11 22.00 -0.22
C LEU A 132 9.71 20.62 -0.42
N VAL A 133 10.59 20.21 0.49
CA VAL A 133 11.21 18.89 0.47
C VAL A 133 10.82 18.15 1.74
N GLU A 134 10.03 17.09 1.57
CA GLU A 134 9.60 16.18 2.65
C GLU A 134 8.99 16.87 3.88
N GLY A 135 8.29 17.99 3.70
CA GLY A 135 7.67 18.73 4.81
C GLY A 135 8.66 19.47 5.72
N LYS A 136 9.96 19.49 5.40
CA LYS A 136 11.02 19.94 6.32
C LYS A 136 11.62 21.29 5.97
N TYR A 137 11.83 21.57 4.69
CA TYR A 137 12.47 22.83 4.27
C TYR A 137 12.12 23.18 2.82
N PHE A 138 12.12 24.47 2.53
CA PHE A 138 11.96 25.01 1.19
C PHE A 138 13.30 25.24 0.52
N THR A 139 13.37 24.90 -0.77
CA THR A 139 14.54 25.16 -1.61
C THR A 139 14.22 26.10 -2.75
N LEU A 140 15.19 26.94 -3.12
CA LEU A 140 15.18 27.75 -4.34
C LEU A 140 16.48 27.47 -5.09
N GLN A 141 16.39 26.97 -6.32
CA GLN A 141 17.56 26.61 -7.14
C GLN A 141 18.56 25.68 -6.40
N GLY A 142 18.05 24.77 -5.57
CA GLY A 142 18.85 23.81 -4.80
C GLY A 142 19.42 24.33 -3.47
N ASN A 143 19.24 25.62 -3.14
CA ASN A 143 19.66 26.18 -1.85
C ASN A 143 18.50 26.20 -0.86
N ILE A 144 18.76 25.79 0.39
CA ILE A 144 17.78 25.87 1.47
C ILE A 144 17.47 27.34 1.76
N HIS A 145 16.19 27.69 1.71
CA HIS A 145 15.71 29.06 1.82
C HIS A 145 14.86 29.29 3.07
N PHE A 146 14.07 28.31 3.50
CA PHE A 146 13.30 28.34 4.73
C PHE A 146 13.26 26.97 5.38
N ILE A 147 13.29 26.93 6.72
CA ILE A 147 13.18 25.70 7.52
C ILE A 147 11.79 25.66 8.14
N VAL A 148 11.06 24.55 7.96
CA VAL A 148 9.76 24.33 8.59
C VAL A 148 9.93 24.11 10.09
N GLN A 149 9.14 24.83 10.88
CA GLN A 149 9.23 24.84 12.35
C GLN A 149 8.36 23.75 13.00
N ASN A 150 7.33 23.30 12.30
CA ASN A 150 6.41 22.23 12.72
C ASN A 150 6.26 21.15 11.62
N PRO A 151 7.34 20.41 11.29
CA PRO A 151 7.33 19.44 10.19
C PRO A 151 6.34 18.28 10.40
N GLU A 152 5.95 18.00 11.64
CA GLU A 152 4.92 17.01 11.99
C GLU A 152 3.54 17.32 11.40
N ALA A 153 3.29 18.55 10.94
CA ALA A 153 2.08 18.90 10.20
C ALA A 153 1.97 18.14 8.86
N PHE A 154 3.04 17.55 8.36
CA PHE A 154 3.04 16.70 7.18
C PHE A 154 3.08 15.21 7.50
N ASP A 155 3.06 14.85 8.78
CA ASP A 155 2.91 13.48 9.20
C ASP A 155 1.41 13.12 9.12
N PRO A 156 1.03 12.06 8.38
CA PRO A 156 -0.35 11.61 8.36
C PRO A 156 -0.81 11.26 9.77
N LYS A 157 -2.09 11.43 10.10
CA LYS A 157 -2.59 11.11 11.45
C LYS A 157 -2.21 9.68 11.85
N PRO A 158 -1.72 9.43 13.08
CA PRO A 158 -1.42 8.07 13.51
C PRO A 158 -2.68 7.19 13.42
N ILE A 159 -2.63 6.13 12.62
CA ILE A 159 -3.64 5.08 12.68
C ILE A 159 -3.40 4.31 13.97
N THR A 160 -4.41 4.29 14.84
CA THR A 160 -4.37 3.59 16.13
C THR A 160 -5.27 2.35 16.10
N ALA A 161 -5.06 1.42 17.03
CA ALA A 161 -5.96 0.28 17.21
C ALA A 161 -7.42 0.72 17.47
N GLU A 162 -7.61 1.81 18.21
CA GLU A 162 -8.94 2.38 18.48
C GLU A 162 -9.59 2.94 17.20
N TYR A 163 -8.81 3.58 16.33
CA TYR A 163 -9.31 4.02 15.02
C TYR A 163 -9.80 2.83 14.19
N ILE A 164 -9.02 1.75 14.12
CA ILE A 164 -9.42 0.54 13.39
C ILE A 164 -10.69 -0.08 13.98
N PHE A 165 -10.78 -0.17 15.31
CA PHE A 165 -11.95 -0.71 15.98
C PHE A 165 -13.20 0.13 15.73
N THR A 166 -13.12 1.44 15.90
CA THR A 166 -14.25 2.35 15.70
C THR A 166 -14.69 2.45 14.24
N THR A 167 -13.77 2.30 13.29
CA THR A 167 -14.05 2.40 11.85
C THR A 167 -14.54 1.09 11.25
N TYR A 168 -13.93 -0.04 11.63
CA TYR A 168 -14.16 -1.35 10.99
C TYR A 168 -14.76 -2.41 11.93
N GLY A 169 -14.89 -2.13 13.23
CA GLY A 169 -15.41 -3.08 14.21
C GLY A 169 -14.43 -4.20 14.59
N ILE A 170 -13.16 -4.10 14.19
CA ILE A 170 -12.14 -5.13 14.39
C ILE A 170 -11.18 -4.70 15.51
N GLN A 171 -11.05 -5.53 16.54
CA GLN A 171 -10.08 -5.27 17.62
C GLN A 171 -8.66 -5.57 17.14
N VAL A 172 -7.73 -4.66 17.40
CA VAL A 172 -6.31 -4.84 17.08
C VAL A 172 -5.52 -4.92 18.37
N LEU A 173 -4.85 -6.06 18.60
CA LEU A 173 -4.24 -6.40 19.89
C LEU A 173 -2.77 -6.78 19.75
N ASP A 174 -2.00 -6.45 20.77
CA ASP A 174 -0.62 -6.90 20.99
C ASP A 174 -0.60 -8.27 21.70
N SER A 175 0.49 -9.03 21.60
CA SER A 175 0.56 -10.40 22.13
C SER A 175 1.13 -10.56 23.55
N PHE A 176 1.07 -9.52 24.40
CA PHE A 176 1.73 -9.55 25.71
C PHE A 176 1.23 -10.62 26.69
N ASP A 177 -0.02 -11.08 26.55
CA ASP A 177 -0.69 -11.96 27.53
C ASP A 177 -1.18 -13.31 26.95
N GLU A 178 -0.81 -13.67 25.73
CA GLU A 178 -1.22 -14.96 25.12
C GLU A 178 -0.20 -16.07 25.44
N ALA A 179 -0.59 -16.99 26.32
CA ALA A 179 0.20 -18.18 26.62
C ALA A 179 0.55 -18.95 25.33
N GLY A 180 1.84 -19.08 25.04
CA GLY A 180 2.32 -19.77 23.85
C GLY A 180 2.63 -18.86 22.66
N TYR A 181 2.69 -17.54 22.77
CA TYR A 181 3.24 -16.70 21.71
C TYR A 181 4.37 -15.81 22.23
N GLU A 182 5.33 -15.49 21.36
CA GLU A 182 6.35 -14.49 21.69
C GLU A 182 5.72 -13.07 21.64
N PRO A 183 5.89 -12.25 22.69
CA PRO A 183 5.35 -10.89 22.75
C PRO A 183 5.88 -9.99 21.62
N THR A 184 4.98 -9.19 21.05
CA THR A 184 5.30 -8.09 20.14
C THR A 184 4.13 -7.10 20.10
N SER A 185 4.36 -5.93 19.55
CA SER A 185 3.36 -4.86 19.40
C SER A 185 3.20 -4.43 17.96
N TRP A 186 2.00 -3.97 17.65
CA TRP A 186 1.77 -3.19 16.43
C TRP A 186 2.55 -1.88 16.46
N THR A 187 3.27 -1.61 15.37
CA THR A 187 3.85 -0.30 15.09
C THR A 187 2.82 0.60 14.38
N ASN A 188 2.98 1.92 14.46
CA ASN A 188 2.14 2.87 13.70
C ASN A 188 2.18 2.59 12.19
N GLN A 189 3.30 2.12 11.67
CA GLN A 189 3.44 1.76 10.26
C GLN A 189 2.62 0.50 9.92
N GLU A 190 2.68 -0.55 10.74
CA GLU A 190 1.88 -1.76 10.52
C GLU A 190 0.38 -1.48 10.63
N LEU A 191 -0.04 -0.59 11.55
CA LEU A 191 -1.44 -0.16 11.66
C LEU A 191 -1.93 0.58 10.41
N ARG A 192 -1.09 1.43 9.81
CA ARG A 192 -1.40 2.04 8.51
C ARG A 192 -1.55 1.02 7.41
N LEU A 193 -0.64 0.06 7.32
CA LEU A 193 -0.71 -1.00 6.32
C LEU A 193 -1.97 -1.86 6.49
N LEU A 194 -2.38 -2.12 7.74
CA LEU A 194 -3.65 -2.79 8.04
C LEU A 194 -4.86 -1.95 7.61
N ASP A 195 -4.85 -0.65 7.89
CA ASP A 195 -5.91 0.27 7.45
C ASP A 195 -6.06 0.29 5.92
N GLU A 196 -4.93 0.38 5.19
CA GLU A 196 -4.92 0.30 3.72
C GLU A 196 -5.61 -0.98 3.22
N VAL A 197 -5.34 -2.13 3.84
CA VAL A 197 -6.02 -3.39 3.47
C VAL A 197 -7.53 -3.30 3.72
N LEU A 198 -7.93 -2.82 4.90
CA LEU A 198 -9.34 -2.76 5.32
C LEU A 198 -10.16 -1.75 4.50
N ARG A 199 -9.54 -0.64 4.11
CA ARG A 199 -10.15 0.41 3.28
C ARG A 199 -10.42 -0.08 1.85
N GLU A 200 -9.49 -0.85 1.30
CA GLU A 200 -9.54 -1.35 -0.08
C GLU A 200 -10.40 -2.62 -0.24
N LEU A 201 -10.80 -3.26 0.86
CA LEU A 201 -11.72 -4.40 0.82
C LEU A 201 -13.09 -4.01 0.26
N PRO A 202 -13.64 -4.76 -0.71
CA PRO A 202 -15.00 -4.58 -1.16
C PRO A 202 -15.98 -4.67 0.02
N PRO A 203 -17.02 -3.79 0.09
CA PRO A 203 -18.00 -3.85 1.17
C PRO A 203 -18.65 -5.22 1.33
N ALA A 204 -18.85 -5.95 0.23
CA ALA A 204 -19.40 -7.31 0.27
C ALA A 204 -18.52 -8.27 1.08
N ILE A 205 -17.20 -8.23 0.88
CA ILE A 205 -16.24 -9.06 1.64
C ILE A 205 -16.13 -8.53 3.08
N ARG A 206 -15.96 -7.21 3.24
CA ARG A 206 -15.79 -6.57 4.56
C ARG A 206 -16.95 -6.87 5.51
N ASN A 207 -18.18 -6.88 5.00
CA ASN A 207 -19.38 -7.14 5.80
C ASN A 207 -19.64 -8.64 6.02
N SER A 208 -18.84 -9.52 5.44
CA SER A 208 -18.96 -10.97 5.54
C SER A 208 -17.66 -11.61 6.00
N LEU A 209 -17.02 -10.99 7.01
CA LEU A 209 -15.85 -11.53 7.68
C LEU A 209 -16.28 -12.17 9.00
N ALA A 210 -15.98 -13.45 9.19
CA ALA A 210 -16.04 -14.09 10.50
C ALA A 210 -14.79 -13.72 11.33
N LEU A 211 -14.63 -12.44 11.65
CA LEU A 211 -13.42 -11.88 12.26
C LEU A 211 -13.78 -10.86 13.34
N SER A 212 -13.28 -11.04 14.55
CA SER A 212 -13.44 -10.06 15.63
C SER A 212 -12.14 -9.35 16.00
N ARG A 213 -11.00 -10.01 15.78
CA ARG A 213 -9.70 -9.45 16.18
C ARG A 213 -8.54 -9.85 15.27
N ILE A 214 -7.54 -8.99 15.24
CA ILE A 214 -6.23 -9.23 14.62
C ILE A 214 -5.16 -9.01 15.68
N VAL A 215 -4.33 -10.02 15.90
CA VAL A 215 -3.27 -9.99 16.92
C VAL A 215 -1.91 -9.97 16.23
N ARG A 216 -1.00 -9.13 16.73
CA ARG A 216 0.40 -9.17 16.30
C ARG A 216 1.18 -10.12 17.18
N ASN A 217 1.83 -11.12 16.58
CA ASN A 217 2.68 -12.07 17.29
C ASN A 217 4.04 -12.14 16.61
N LYS A 218 5.13 -12.38 17.33
CA LYS A 218 6.44 -12.47 16.67
C LYS A 218 6.58 -13.73 15.81
N VAL A 219 6.12 -14.87 16.34
CA VAL A 219 6.18 -16.20 15.71
C VAL A 219 4.99 -17.05 16.12
N GLY A 220 4.48 -17.88 15.21
CA GLY A 220 3.37 -18.80 15.47
C GLY A 220 3.79 -20.09 16.18
N ARG A 221 2.80 -20.87 16.64
CA ARG A 221 2.99 -22.23 17.17
C ARG A 221 1.99 -23.20 16.56
N ASP A 222 2.37 -24.48 16.46
CA ASP A 222 1.41 -25.55 16.15
C ASP A 222 0.60 -25.99 17.38
N GLN A 223 -0.28 -26.97 17.16
CA GLN A 223 -1.16 -27.53 18.20
C GLN A 223 -0.39 -28.19 19.34
N GLU A 224 0.84 -28.64 19.08
CA GLU A 224 1.75 -29.23 20.05
C GLU A 224 2.60 -28.19 20.80
N GLY A 225 2.47 -26.90 20.45
CA GLY A 225 3.21 -25.80 21.08
C GLY A 225 4.63 -25.61 20.56
N ASN A 226 5.01 -26.20 19.42
CA ASN A 226 6.29 -25.97 18.78
C ASN A 226 6.26 -24.68 17.96
N LEU A 227 7.35 -23.91 18.00
CA LEU A 227 7.51 -22.70 17.20
C LEU A 227 7.46 -23.01 15.70
N LYS A 228 6.71 -22.18 14.95
CA LYS A 228 6.61 -22.22 13.49
C LYS A 228 7.15 -20.92 12.88
N PRO A 229 8.48 -20.77 12.80
CA PRO A 229 9.11 -19.57 12.24
C PRO A 229 8.92 -19.42 10.73
N SER A 230 8.28 -20.39 10.06
CA SER A 230 7.97 -20.35 8.63
C SER A 230 6.59 -19.77 8.31
N TRP A 231 5.73 -19.56 9.31
CA TRP A 231 4.38 -19.03 9.12
C TRP A 231 4.42 -17.51 8.97
N ASN A 232 3.59 -16.97 8.07
CA ASN A 232 3.45 -15.53 7.85
C ASN A 232 2.23 -14.97 8.60
N GLY A 233 1.13 -15.72 8.62
CA GLY A 233 -0.09 -15.43 9.36
C GLY A 233 -0.86 -16.72 9.63
N VAL A 234 -1.95 -16.61 10.39
CA VAL A 234 -2.95 -17.68 10.53
C VAL A 234 -4.30 -17.11 10.94
N TYR A 235 -5.34 -17.54 10.24
CA TYR A 235 -6.72 -17.43 10.69
C TYR A 235 -7.12 -18.63 11.54
N SER A 236 -7.73 -18.37 12.68
CA SER A 236 -8.32 -19.39 13.56
C SER A 236 -9.77 -19.06 13.81
N ALA A 237 -10.69 -19.82 13.20
CA ALA A 237 -12.09 -19.80 13.59
C ALA A 237 -12.20 -20.19 15.07
N CYS A 238 -12.95 -19.44 15.86
CA CYS A 238 -13.01 -19.74 17.29
C CYS A 238 -13.85 -20.99 17.56
N GLY A 239 -13.15 -22.02 18.01
CA GLY A 239 -13.72 -23.32 18.33
C GLY A 239 -12.68 -24.24 18.98
N SER A 240 -12.65 -24.20 20.31
CA SER A 240 -11.94 -25.09 21.27
C SER A 240 -10.39 -25.15 21.23
N PRO A 241 -9.71 -24.77 22.32
CA PRO A 241 -10.27 -24.27 23.58
C PRO A 241 -10.89 -22.88 23.43
N PRO A 242 -11.90 -22.53 24.26
CA PRO A 242 -12.52 -21.21 24.25
C PRO A 242 -11.46 -20.12 24.48
N GLN A 243 -11.31 -19.21 23.51
CA GLN A 243 -10.50 -18.00 23.70
C GLN A 243 -11.35 -16.97 24.45
N LYS A 244 -10.75 -16.33 25.46
CA LYS A 244 -11.43 -15.54 26.51
C LYS A 244 -12.40 -14.48 25.99
N ASP A 245 -12.26 -14.01 24.76
CA ASP A 245 -13.15 -13.01 24.17
C ASP A 245 -13.76 -13.43 22.84
N CYS A 246 -13.75 -14.73 22.51
CA CYS A 246 -14.20 -15.18 21.19
C CYS A 246 -15.58 -15.84 21.23
N SER A 247 -16.41 -15.52 20.24
CA SER A 247 -17.75 -16.08 20.07
C SER A 247 -17.75 -17.23 19.06
N SER A 248 -18.79 -18.06 19.07
CA SER A 248 -19.06 -19.05 18.02
C SER A 248 -19.33 -18.43 16.63
N SER A 249 -19.31 -17.10 16.52
CA SER A 249 -19.58 -16.31 15.32
C SER A 249 -18.37 -15.56 14.77
N SER A 250 -17.19 -15.65 15.40
CA SER A 250 -16.01 -14.91 14.96
C SER A 250 -14.72 -15.72 15.11
N GLY A 251 -13.69 -15.31 14.37
CA GLY A 251 -12.34 -15.86 14.44
C GLY A 251 -11.31 -14.81 14.79
N VAL A 252 -10.05 -15.25 14.82
CA VAL A 252 -8.87 -14.44 15.11
C VAL A 252 -7.86 -14.60 13.99
N ILE A 253 -7.33 -13.49 13.50
CA ILE A 253 -6.13 -13.49 12.65
C ILE A 253 -4.92 -13.21 13.53
N ARG A 254 -3.83 -13.94 13.32
CA ARG A 254 -2.51 -13.65 13.88
C ARG A 254 -1.53 -13.34 12.76
N ILE A 255 -0.78 -12.25 12.88
CA ILE A 255 0.22 -11.83 11.91
C ILE A 255 1.62 -11.92 12.52
N PHE A 256 2.54 -12.55 11.80
CA PHE A 256 3.90 -12.87 12.26
C PHE A 256 4.98 -12.01 11.60
N ASP A 257 6.15 -11.88 12.24
CA ASP A 257 7.27 -11.06 11.73
C ASP A 257 7.70 -11.47 10.31
N ARG A 258 7.56 -12.77 9.99
CA ARG A 258 7.91 -13.30 8.67
C ARG A 258 7.06 -12.72 7.54
N ALA A 259 5.90 -12.14 7.83
CA ALA A 259 5.08 -11.45 6.85
C ALA A 259 5.86 -10.30 6.14
N PHE A 260 6.88 -9.73 6.79
CA PHE A 260 7.79 -8.75 6.18
C PHE A 260 8.95 -9.33 5.36
N THR A 261 9.09 -10.65 5.25
CA THR A 261 10.22 -11.23 4.49
C THR A 261 9.97 -11.09 2.98
N PRO A 262 10.75 -10.31 2.22
CA PRO A 262 10.48 -10.01 0.82
C PRO A 262 10.88 -11.20 -0.07
N ASN A 263 9.96 -12.11 -0.34
CA ASN A 263 10.27 -13.33 -1.10
C ASN A 263 9.11 -13.96 -1.89
N LEU A 264 7.93 -13.34 -1.90
CA LEU A 264 6.73 -13.92 -2.50
C LEU A 264 6.15 -13.10 -3.65
N LEU A 265 6.23 -11.77 -3.56
CA LEU A 265 5.59 -10.85 -4.51
C LEU A 265 6.64 -10.05 -5.29
N SER A 266 6.29 -9.70 -6.53
CA SER A 266 7.12 -8.82 -7.33
C SER A 266 7.18 -7.40 -6.74
N ASN A 267 8.34 -6.75 -6.90
CA ASN A 267 8.57 -5.35 -6.52
C ASN A 267 8.28 -5.00 -5.05
N ASP A 268 8.65 -5.88 -4.12
CA ASP A 268 8.45 -5.70 -2.67
C ASP A 268 9.76 -5.70 -1.88
N PRO A 269 10.65 -4.70 -2.06
CA PRO A 269 11.98 -4.71 -1.44
C PRO A 269 11.96 -4.57 0.09
N ASP A 270 10.88 -4.00 0.65
CA ASP A 270 10.73 -3.74 2.09
C ASP A 270 9.72 -4.67 2.78
N GLY A 271 9.11 -5.60 2.04
CA GLY A 271 8.20 -6.60 2.57
C GLY A 271 6.80 -6.07 2.93
N LYS A 272 6.51 -4.79 2.70
CA LYS A 272 5.21 -4.19 3.06
C LYS A 272 4.09 -4.73 2.20
N LYS A 273 4.36 -4.97 0.92
CA LYS A 273 3.36 -5.52 -0.01
C LYS A 273 2.98 -6.93 0.45
N LYS A 274 3.97 -7.76 0.79
CA LYS A 274 3.72 -9.09 1.36
C LYS A 274 3.00 -9.01 2.70
N PHE A 275 3.35 -8.08 3.58
CA PHE A 275 2.66 -7.91 4.85
C PHE A 275 1.15 -7.68 4.66
N LYS A 276 0.80 -6.72 3.80
CA LYS A 276 -0.60 -6.45 3.43
C LYS A 276 -1.28 -7.64 2.75
N ALA A 277 -0.57 -8.32 1.86
CA ALA A 277 -1.05 -9.49 1.15
C ALA A 277 -1.36 -10.67 2.08
N VAL A 278 -0.53 -10.91 3.10
CA VAL A 278 -0.78 -11.92 4.14
C VAL A 278 -2.02 -11.57 4.95
N ILE A 279 -2.19 -10.31 5.35
CA ILE A 279 -3.42 -9.87 6.05
C ILE A 279 -4.66 -10.18 5.20
N LEU A 280 -4.63 -9.81 3.92
CA LEU A 280 -5.74 -10.09 3.00
C LEU A 280 -5.98 -11.60 2.87
N HIS A 281 -4.94 -12.41 2.70
CA HIS A 281 -5.04 -13.87 2.62
C HIS A 281 -5.79 -14.43 3.84
N GLU A 282 -5.41 -14.04 5.05
CA GLU A 282 -6.08 -14.50 6.27
C GLU A 282 -7.51 -13.95 6.41
N MET A 283 -7.80 -12.75 5.90
CA MET A 283 -9.17 -12.21 5.84
C MET A 283 -10.05 -13.00 4.88
N ILE A 284 -9.51 -13.54 3.79
CA ILE A 284 -10.26 -14.41 2.89
C ILE A 284 -10.60 -15.74 3.57
N HIS A 285 -9.75 -16.28 4.43
CA HIS A 285 -10.16 -17.38 5.31
C HIS A 285 -11.33 -16.98 6.22
N ALA A 286 -11.27 -15.81 6.85
CA ALA A 286 -12.40 -15.31 7.65
C ALA A 286 -13.70 -15.18 6.82
N HIS A 287 -13.58 -14.78 5.55
CA HIS A 287 -14.71 -14.71 4.62
C HIS A 287 -15.26 -16.10 4.26
N GLN A 288 -14.39 -17.07 4.02
CA GLN A 288 -14.78 -18.45 3.73
C GLN A 288 -15.57 -19.10 4.88
N TYR A 289 -15.25 -18.76 6.13
CA TYR A 289 -15.93 -19.27 7.32
C TYR A 289 -17.23 -18.52 7.68
N PHE A 290 -17.46 -17.33 7.12
CA PHE A 290 -18.65 -16.53 7.42
C PHE A 290 -19.93 -17.22 6.92
N LYS A 291 -20.91 -17.33 7.81
CA LYS A 291 -22.26 -17.84 7.49
C LYS A 291 -23.31 -16.76 7.64
N ASP A 292 -23.33 -16.12 8.80
CA ASP A 292 -24.18 -15.00 9.15
C ASP A 292 -23.57 -14.21 10.32
N ASP A 293 -24.24 -13.15 10.76
CA ASP A 293 -23.80 -12.29 11.87
C ASP A 293 -23.75 -13.03 13.23
N GLN A 294 -24.38 -14.20 13.33
CA GLN A 294 -24.52 -14.98 14.57
C GLN A 294 -23.74 -16.30 14.57
N SER A 295 -23.18 -16.72 13.44
CA SER A 295 -22.54 -18.03 13.33
C SER A 295 -21.54 -18.12 12.19
N MET A 296 -20.63 -19.09 12.33
CA MET A 296 -19.69 -19.50 11.28
C MET A 296 -20.03 -20.90 10.77
N TYR A 297 -19.59 -21.21 9.57
CA TYR A 297 -19.50 -22.60 9.15
C TYR A 297 -18.49 -23.34 10.02
N ARG A 298 -18.82 -24.56 10.48
CA ARG A 298 -17.85 -25.40 11.21
C ARG A 298 -16.70 -25.85 10.31
N ASN A 299 -17.00 -25.99 9.03
CA ASN A 299 -16.06 -26.31 7.98
C ASN A 299 -16.29 -25.31 6.84
N ALA A 300 -15.29 -24.51 6.49
CA ALA A 300 -15.39 -23.54 5.39
C ALA A 300 -15.74 -24.19 4.04
N LEU A 301 -15.46 -25.48 3.87
CA LEU A 301 -15.89 -26.23 2.69
C LEU A 301 -17.41 -26.27 2.53
N ASP A 302 -18.19 -26.08 3.59
CA ASP A 302 -19.65 -26.03 3.50
C ASP A 302 -20.16 -24.63 3.08
N SER A 303 -19.27 -23.64 2.94
CA SER A 303 -19.63 -22.28 2.56
C SER A 303 -19.96 -22.18 1.07
N PRO A 304 -21.09 -21.54 0.70
CA PRO A 304 -21.42 -21.26 -0.70
C PRO A 304 -20.32 -20.51 -1.45
N VAL A 305 -19.58 -19.62 -0.77
CA VAL A 305 -18.47 -18.88 -1.37
C VAL A 305 -17.39 -19.84 -1.87
N LEU A 306 -17.00 -20.80 -1.02
CA LEU A 306 -15.94 -21.76 -1.37
C LEU A 306 -16.44 -22.85 -2.31
N GLN A 307 -17.70 -23.29 -2.19
CA GLN A 307 -18.33 -24.20 -3.15
C GLN A 307 -18.37 -23.59 -4.55
N ASN A 308 -18.83 -22.35 -4.68
CA ASN A 308 -18.86 -21.63 -5.96
C ASN A 308 -17.44 -21.45 -6.53
N TRP A 309 -16.44 -21.17 -5.68
CA TRP A 309 -15.04 -21.13 -6.11
C TRP A 309 -14.59 -22.48 -6.68
N MET A 310 -14.79 -23.58 -5.94
CA MET A 310 -14.42 -24.92 -6.39
C MET A 310 -15.12 -25.29 -7.69
N ASP A 311 -16.41 -24.99 -7.81
CA ASP A 311 -17.17 -25.23 -9.03
C ASP A 311 -16.68 -24.37 -10.20
N ALA A 312 -16.28 -23.12 -9.98
CA ALA A 312 -15.66 -22.30 -11.02
C ALA A 312 -14.28 -22.84 -11.45
N THR A 313 -13.55 -23.52 -10.57
CA THR A 313 -12.32 -24.23 -10.95
C THR A 313 -12.60 -25.51 -11.75
N ARG A 314 -13.83 -26.03 -11.75
CA ARG A 314 -14.25 -27.16 -12.58
C ARG A 314 -14.85 -26.61 -13.88
N ASN A 315 -14.38 -27.04 -15.04
CA ASN A 315 -14.98 -26.62 -16.32
C ASN A 315 -16.35 -27.33 -16.52
N VAL A 316 -17.38 -26.98 -15.74
CA VAL A 316 -18.74 -27.52 -15.91
C VAL A 316 -19.38 -26.81 -17.10
N THR A 317 -19.34 -27.45 -18.27
CA THR A 317 -19.92 -26.88 -19.50
C THR A 317 -21.31 -27.43 -19.83
N ASP A 318 -21.76 -28.52 -19.20
CA ASP A 318 -23.15 -28.96 -19.27
C ASP A 318 -23.47 -29.94 -18.12
N ILE A 319 -24.33 -29.54 -17.17
CA ILE A 319 -24.78 -30.39 -16.06
C ILE A 319 -25.71 -31.52 -16.52
N TYR A 320 -26.14 -31.52 -17.79
CA TYR A 320 -27.12 -32.46 -18.32
C TYR A 320 -26.59 -33.39 -19.43
N ASP A 321 -25.29 -33.38 -19.74
CA ASP A 321 -24.71 -34.31 -20.73
C ASP A 321 -24.64 -35.75 -20.17
N PRO A 322 -25.45 -36.71 -20.68
CA PRO A 322 -25.46 -38.10 -20.20
C PRO A 322 -24.20 -38.89 -20.59
N GLY A 323 -23.37 -38.34 -21.48
CA GLY A 323 -22.11 -38.92 -21.95
C GLY A 323 -20.87 -38.34 -21.26
N PHE A 324 -21.02 -37.50 -20.23
CA PHE A 324 -19.92 -36.76 -19.61
C PHE A 324 -18.94 -37.69 -18.85
N LYS A 325 -17.96 -38.21 -19.58
CA LYS A 325 -16.65 -38.62 -19.03
C LYS A 325 -15.73 -37.39 -19.04
N ASN A 326 -16.01 -36.39 -18.24
CA ASN A 326 -15.14 -35.21 -18.07
C ASN A 326 -15.01 -34.90 -16.56
N VAL A 327 -14.65 -35.94 -15.80
CA VAL A 327 -14.68 -35.93 -14.33
C VAL A 327 -13.46 -35.26 -13.69
N ASP A 328 -12.44 -34.86 -14.44
CA ASP A 328 -11.15 -34.63 -13.82
C ASP A 328 -10.45 -33.33 -14.25
N ASN A 329 -10.98 -32.17 -13.81
CA ASN A 329 -10.29 -30.88 -13.92
C ASN A 329 -10.66 -30.00 -12.72
N GLY A 330 -9.67 -29.54 -11.96
CA GLY A 330 -9.86 -28.66 -10.79
C GLY A 330 -9.93 -29.42 -9.46
N TRP A 331 -10.56 -28.83 -8.44
CA TRP A 331 -10.64 -29.43 -7.11
C TRP A 331 -11.70 -30.53 -7.05
N ILE A 332 -11.30 -31.75 -6.69
CA ILE A 332 -12.20 -32.89 -6.49
C ILE A 332 -12.00 -33.49 -5.09
N TYR A 333 -13.06 -34.05 -4.51
CA TYR A 333 -12.95 -34.79 -3.25
C TYR A 333 -12.80 -36.27 -3.57
N GLY A 334 -11.69 -36.88 -3.16
CA GLY A 334 -11.38 -38.25 -3.51
C GLY A 334 -10.24 -38.83 -2.67
N SER A 335 -9.86 -40.07 -2.96
CA SER A 335 -8.73 -40.74 -2.30
C SER A 335 -7.87 -41.46 -3.32
N PHE A 336 -6.56 -41.44 -3.09
CA PHE A 336 -5.64 -42.39 -3.70
C PHE A 336 -5.65 -43.70 -2.91
N PRO A 337 -5.25 -44.84 -3.51
CA PRO A 337 -5.11 -46.10 -2.77
C PRO A 337 -4.28 -45.92 -1.49
N ASN A 338 -4.81 -46.39 -0.36
CA ASN A 338 -4.19 -46.30 0.98
C ASN A 338 -4.06 -44.88 1.56
N THR A 339 -4.79 -43.88 1.05
CA THR A 339 -4.84 -42.53 1.64
C THR A 339 -6.27 -42.19 2.10
N PRO A 340 -6.44 -41.46 3.21
CA PRO A 340 -7.74 -40.92 3.58
C PRO A 340 -8.30 -40.01 2.48
N PRO A 341 -9.64 -39.94 2.31
CA PRO A 341 -10.26 -38.98 1.41
C PRO A 341 -9.85 -37.53 1.73
N GLN A 342 -9.46 -36.80 0.70
CA GLN A 342 -9.00 -35.41 0.80
C GLN A 342 -9.35 -34.65 -0.49
N TRP A 343 -9.22 -33.34 -0.44
CA TRP A 343 -9.31 -32.52 -1.65
C TRP A 343 -8.03 -32.69 -2.47
N ILE A 344 -8.22 -33.06 -3.74
CA ILE A 344 -7.15 -33.30 -4.69
C ILE A 344 -7.38 -32.36 -5.86
N LEU A 345 -6.32 -31.67 -6.27
CA LEU A 345 -6.32 -30.89 -7.50
C LEU A 345 -6.00 -31.82 -8.67
N TRP A 346 -6.97 -32.09 -9.54
CA TRP A 346 -6.79 -32.99 -10.67
C TRP A 346 -6.56 -32.23 -11.98
N GLU A 347 -5.48 -32.60 -12.67
CA GLU A 347 -5.06 -32.15 -14.02
C GLU A 347 -5.52 -30.72 -14.40
N PRO A 348 -5.17 -29.68 -13.63
CA PRO A 348 -5.60 -28.33 -13.98
C PRO A 348 -5.01 -27.91 -15.33
N LYS A 349 -5.88 -27.52 -16.27
CA LYS A 349 -5.47 -26.83 -17.51
C LYS A 349 -4.57 -25.63 -17.19
N GLU A 350 -3.67 -25.28 -18.11
CA GLU A 350 -2.70 -24.21 -17.90
C GLU A 350 -3.33 -22.87 -17.51
N ASP A 351 -4.53 -22.57 -18.01
CA ASP A 351 -5.29 -21.35 -17.70
C ASP A 351 -6.05 -21.38 -16.37
N ASN A 352 -5.89 -22.45 -15.58
CA ASN A 352 -6.66 -22.77 -14.40
C ASN A 352 -5.83 -23.45 -13.29
N LYS A 353 -4.56 -23.10 -13.15
CA LYS A 353 -3.70 -23.57 -12.05
C LYS A 353 -3.80 -22.64 -10.82
N PRO A 354 -3.71 -23.15 -9.59
CA PRO A 354 -3.47 -22.30 -8.43
C PRO A 354 -2.22 -21.45 -8.67
N PRO A 355 -2.22 -20.18 -8.26
CA PRO A 355 -1.19 -19.27 -8.69
C PRO A 355 0.12 -19.40 -7.88
N THR A 356 0.08 -20.16 -6.77
CA THR A 356 1.26 -20.53 -5.99
C THR A 356 1.29 -22.03 -5.65
N SER A 357 2.45 -22.51 -5.20
CA SER A 357 2.59 -23.87 -4.66
C SER A 357 1.84 -24.08 -3.34
N TYR A 358 1.65 -23.01 -2.55
CA TYR A 358 0.91 -23.06 -1.30
C TYR A 358 -0.60 -23.18 -1.57
N GLY A 359 -1.13 -22.37 -2.49
CA GLY A 359 -2.51 -22.49 -2.98
C GLY A 359 -2.85 -23.86 -3.60
N SER A 360 -1.85 -24.64 -4.03
CA SER A 360 -2.07 -26.01 -4.51
C SER A 360 -2.32 -27.05 -3.41
N LYS A 361 -2.30 -26.65 -2.12
CA LYS A 361 -2.49 -27.59 -1.01
C LYS A 361 -3.93 -28.02 -0.80
N ASN A 362 -4.87 -27.08 -0.89
CA ASN A 362 -6.30 -27.33 -0.72
C ASN A 362 -7.11 -26.13 -1.28
N PRO A 363 -8.44 -26.27 -1.45
CA PRO A 363 -9.27 -25.21 -2.02
C PRO A 363 -9.30 -23.90 -1.23
N LEU A 364 -9.14 -23.96 0.11
CA LEU A 364 -9.16 -22.77 0.95
C LEU A 364 -7.95 -21.89 0.64
N GLU A 365 -6.76 -22.52 0.59
CA GLU A 365 -5.50 -21.85 0.28
C GLU A 365 -5.47 -21.34 -1.15
N ASP A 366 -6.03 -22.11 -2.09
CA ASP A 366 -6.15 -21.69 -3.50
C ASP A 366 -6.92 -20.38 -3.63
N MET A 367 -8.10 -20.30 -3.02
CA MET A 367 -8.91 -19.09 -3.07
C MET A 367 -8.20 -17.92 -2.39
N SER A 368 -7.63 -18.12 -1.20
CA SER A 368 -6.93 -17.07 -0.45
C SER A 368 -5.71 -16.52 -1.21
N ASP A 369 -4.86 -17.39 -1.76
CA ASP A 369 -3.71 -16.98 -2.57
C ASP A 369 -4.14 -16.30 -3.87
N SER A 370 -5.22 -16.78 -4.49
CA SER A 370 -5.71 -16.20 -5.73
C SER A 370 -6.27 -14.79 -5.52
N VAL A 371 -7.04 -14.56 -4.47
CA VAL A 371 -7.54 -13.22 -4.13
C VAL A 371 -6.39 -12.30 -3.71
N MET A 372 -5.44 -12.81 -2.92
CA MET A 372 -4.23 -12.08 -2.58
C MET A 372 -3.48 -11.62 -3.84
N MET A 373 -3.26 -12.51 -4.80
CA MET A 373 -2.59 -12.16 -6.06
C MET A 373 -3.45 -11.26 -6.93
N TYR A 374 -4.77 -11.39 -6.93
CA TYR A 374 -5.64 -10.48 -7.67
C TYR A 374 -5.43 -9.01 -7.24
N VAL A 375 -5.28 -8.78 -5.94
CA VAL A 375 -5.14 -7.43 -5.38
C VAL A 375 -3.70 -6.91 -5.48
N TYR A 376 -2.70 -7.77 -5.21
CA TYR A 376 -1.30 -7.33 -5.09
C TYR A 376 -0.42 -7.70 -6.29
N ASP A 377 -0.70 -8.76 -7.04
CA ASP A 377 0.06 -9.14 -8.25
C ASP A 377 -0.86 -9.64 -9.38
N PRO A 378 -1.78 -8.79 -9.86
CA PRO A 378 -2.83 -9.19 -10.81
C PRO A 378 -2.26 -9.68 -12.13
N ASP A 379 -1.12 -9.14 -12.57
CA ASP A 379 -0.50 -9.54 -13.83
C ASP A 379 0.10 -10.93 -13.76
N GLN A 380 0.72 -11.30 -12.63
CA GLN A 380 1.16 -12.67 -12.41
C GLN A 380 -0.03 -13.63 -12.32
N LEU A 381 -1.15 -13.22 -11.70
CA LEU A 381 -2.36 -14.02 -11.67
C LEU A 381 -2.95 -14.23 -13.08
N LYS A 382 -3.04 -13.17 -13.90
CA LYS A 382 -3.50 -13.27 -15.30
C LYS A 382 -2.63 -14.23 -16.11
N ALA A 383 -1.31 -14.15 -15.94
CA ALA A 383 -0.35 -15.00 -16.64
C ALA A 383 -0.45 -16.47 -16.21
N THR A 384 -0.74 -16.72 -14.94
CA THR A 384 -0.75 -18.08 -14.37
C THR A 384 -2.13 -18.75 -14.47
N SER A 385 -3.20 -17.99 -14.31
CA SER A 385 -4.57 -18.52 -14.27
C SER A 385 -5.61 -17.43 -14.54
N MET A 386 -5.83 -17.15 -15.81
CA MET A 386 -6.85 -16.18 -16.26
C MET A 386 -8.25 -16.50 -15.71
N LYS A 387 -8.63 -17.77 -15.54
CA LYS A 387 -9.96 -18.13 -15.02
C LYS A 387 -10.20 -17.67 -13.59
N ARG A 388 -9.20 -17.89 -12.72
CA ARG A 388 -9.21 -17.38 -11.34
C ARG A 388 -9.27 -15.86 -11.32
N TYR A 389 -8.44 -15.22 -12.14
CA TYR A 389 -8.45 -13.77 -12.30
C TYR A 389 -9.85 -13.25 -12.65
N THR A 390 -10.48 -13.79 -13.70
CA THR A 390 -11.81 -13.36 -14.15
C THR A 390 -12.88 -13.67 -13.12
N TYR A 391 -12.81 -14.82 -12.45
CA TYR A 391 -13.79 -15.16 -11.41
C TYR A 391 -13.73 -14.16 -10.24
N ILE A 392 -12.53 -13.86 -9.75
CA ILE A 392 -12.35 -12.93 -8.64
C ILE A 392 -12.83 -11.54 -9.04
N ARG A 393 -12.42 -11.05 -10.22
CA ARG A 393 -12.90 -9.77 -10.76
C ARG A 393 -14.42 -9.73 -10.80
N ASP A 394 -15.05 -10.69 -11.46
CA ASP A 394 -16.47 -10.58 -11.81
C ASP A 394 -17.39 -10.91 -10.63
N TYR A 395 -17.02 -11.87 -9.78
CA TYR A 395 -17.92 -12.39 -8.73
C TYR A 395 -17.55 -11.97 -7.31
N LEU A 396 -16.28 -11.70 -7.00
CA LEU A 396 -15.86 -11.27 -5.65
C LEU A 396 -15.66 -9.76 -5.57
N TYR A 397 -15.07 -9.16 -6.60
CA TYR A 397 -14.72 -7.74 -6.66
C TYR A 397 -15.61 -6.92 -7.62
N GLN A 398 -16.66 -7.53 -8.18
CA GLN A 398 -17.71 -6.85 -8.97
C GLN A 398 -17.19 -5.95 -10.10
N GLY A 399 -16.17 -6.41 -10.82
CA GLY A 399 -15.56 -5.71 -11.95
C GLY A 399 -14.41 -4.76 -11.56
N VAL A 400 -14.16 -4.54 -10.28
CA VAL A 400 -13.13 -3.61 -9.81
C VAL A 400 -11.74 -4.21 -9.95
N GLU A 401 -10.88 -3.59 -10.75
CA GLU A 401 -9.47 -3.99 -10.91
C GLU A 401 -8.56 -3.30 -9.90
N TYR A 402 -7.40 -3.92 -9.65
CA TYR A 402 -6.41 -3.47 -8.68
C TYR A 402 -5.02 -3.38 -9.29
N GLU A 403 -4.14 -2.60 -8.65
CA GLU A 403 -2.70 -2.62 -8.83
C GLU A 403 -2.01 -2.41 -7.49
N ASN A 404 -1.12 -3.32 -7.11
CA ASN A 404 -0.31 -3.19 -5.90
C ASN A 404 -1.12 -2.87 -4.62
N GLY A 405 -2.35 -3.40 -4.53
CA GLY A 405 -3.23 -3.17 -3.38
C GLY A 405 -4.15 -1.97 -3.47
N ILE A 406 -4.16 -1.25 -4.58
CA ILE A 406 -4.98 -0.04 -4.78
C ILE A 406 -5.95 -0.28 -5.92
N ARG A 407 -7.21 0.10 -5.74
CA ARG A 407 -8.22 0.10 -6.80
C ARG A 407 -7.80 0.98 -8.00
N LYS A 408 -7.98 0.46 -9.23
CA LYS A 408 -7.79 1.19 -10.49
C LYS A 408 -8.98 2.06 -10.89
#